data_AF-A0A1Y1RHL8-F1
#
_entry.id   AF-A0A1Y1RHL8-F1
#
_cell.length_a   1.000
_cell.length_b   1.000
_cell.length_c   1.000
_cell.angle_alpha   90.00
_cell.angle_beta   90.00
_cell.angle_gamma   90.00
#
_symmetry.space_group_name_H-M   'P 1'
#
loop_
_entity.id
_entity.type
_entity.pdbx_description
1 polymer ?
#
loop_
_entity_poly.entity_id
_entity_poly.type
_entity_poly.pdbx_seq_one_letter_code
_entity_poly.pdbx_strand_id
1 'polypeptide(L)'
;MIFPQGEILHSNLFTSYLNINELISNLTEEEFTGYIEVKFWDYQGFIFFDQGNPINALEEVGGSEVLSRKTGKQAQTSILTKSKEKDGEVSVHILDNEKLITIASVVNRKLLHEDLTTDYVKLEKLIEKLVEEEPSGYIDISISVTKGIGIIFFGDGDFQDAILDEKRGAVLYGEEALVKIYELCETKGAIFNVYKTDMMATSSTIASEPVDPSFFSVFGRSLTTIMGPMAALIIDEFIEDMGETLEIFPKNRIDELIDQISQEIGDENQRNDFVENTKLIPR
;
A
#
# COMPACT_ATOMS: atom_id res chain seq x y z
N MET A 1 7.05 -3.02 11.56
CA MET A 1 5.82 -3.77 11.26
C MET A 1 6.21 -5.17 10.81
N ILE A 2 5.30 -6.13 10.77
CA ILE A 2 5.62 -7.53 10.48
C ILE A 2 4.76 -7.98 9.32
N PHE A 3 5.38 -8.68 8.37
CA PHE A 3 4.75 -9.15 7.15
C PHE A 3 4.76 -10.68 7.08
N PRO A 4 3.84 -11.27 6.30
CA PRO A 4 3.83 -12.72 6.08
C PRO A 4 5.20 -13.15 5.57
N GLN A 5 5.74 -14.24 6.11
CA GLN A 5 6.99 -14.79 5.59
C GLN A 5 6.74 -15.53 4.28
N GLY A 6 7.46 -15.07 3.26
CA GLY A 6 7.62 -15.75 1.99
C GLY A 6 8.73 -16.80 2.02
N GLU A 7 8.96 -17.45 0.87
CA GLU A 7 10.21 -18.18 0.68
C GLU A 7 11.36 -17.19 0.54
N ILE A 8 12.42 -17.36 1.33
CA ILE A 8 13.60 -16.48 1.24
C ILE A 8 14.36 -16.83 -0.05
N LEU A 9 14.33 -15.94 -1.02
CA LEU A 9 15.15 -16.05 -2.23
C LEU A 9 16.59 -15.64 -1.93
N HIS A 10 16.77 -14.51 -1.25
CA HIS A 10 18.06 -13.98 -0.83
C HIS A 10 17.98 -13.39 0.58
N SER A 11 18.99 -13.61 1.42
CA SER A 11 19.11 -13.01 2.75
C SER A 11 20.55 -12.64 3.06
N ASN A 12 20.75 -11.77 4.07
CA ASN A 12 22.07 -11.29 4.52
C ASN A 12 22.88 -10.59 3.42
N LEU A 13 22.22 -9.93 2.46
CA LEU A 13 22.91 -9.07 1.50
C LEU A 13 23.20 -7.73 2.18
N PHE A 14 24.46 -7.31 2.24
CA PHE A 14 24.78 -6.02 2.85
C PHE A 14 24.76 -4.90 1.83
N THR A 15 24.19 -3.75 2.18
CA THR A 15 24.18 -2.54 1.33
C THR A 15 25.58 -2.09 0.90
N SER A 16 26.60 -2.45 1.68
CA SER A 16 28.01 -2.18 1.35
C SER A 16 28.52 -2.90 0.10
N TYR A 17 27.85 -3.98 -0.32
CA TYR A 17 28.26 -4.83 -1.46
C TYR A 17 27.15 -5.00 -2.51
N LEU A 18 26.00 -4.36 -2.31
CA LEU A 18 24.82 -4.51 -3.15
C LEU A 18 24.46 -3.16 -3.80
N ASN A 19 24.29 -3.15 -5.12
CA ASN A 19 23.62 -2.05 -5.80
C ASN A 19 22.11 -2.37 -5.86
N ILE A 20 21.31 -1.70 -5.01
CA ILE A 20 19.88 -2.00 -4.94
C ILE A 20 19.15 -1.74 -6.26
N ASN A 21 19.61 -0.78 -7.07
CA ASN A 21 18.95 -0.47 -8.34
C ASN A 21 19.14 -1.60 -9.34
N GLU A 22 20.33 -2.21 -9.37
CA GLU A 22 20.59 -3.39 -10.19
C GLU A 22 19.79 -4.60 -9.71
N LEU A 23 19.67 -4.79 -8.39
CA LEU A 23 18.82 -5.84 -7.84
C LEU A 23 17.36 -5.67 -8.29
N ILE A 24 16.82 -4.45 -8.20
CA ILE A 24 15.45 -4.15 -8.64
C ILE A 24 15.29 -4.42 -10.14
N SER A 25 16.24 -3.97 -10.97
CA SER A 25 16.20 -4.24 -12.42
C SER A 25 16.17 -5.73 -12.72
N ASN A 26 17.00 -6.54 -12.04
CA ASN A 26 17.00 -8.00 -12.23
C ASN A 26 15.66 -8.62 -11.82
N LEU A 27 15.11 -8.24 -10.65
CA LEU A 27 13.82 -8.74 -10.19
C LEU A 27 12.67 -8.33 -11.13
N THR A 28 12.76 -7.17 -11.75
CA THR A 28 11.82 -6.74 -12.80
C THR A 28 11.91 -7.61 -14.05
N GLU A 29 13.12 -7.93 -14.53
CA GLU A 29 13.32 -8.81 -15.68
C GLU A 29 12.88 -10.26 -15.41
N GLU A 30 12.95 -10.72 -14.16
CA GLU A 30 12.58 -12.06 -13.73
C GLU A 30 11.09 -12.23 -13.42
N GLU A 31 10.25 -11.21 -13.66
CA GLU A 31 8.83 -11.20 -13.32
C GLU A 31 8.58 -11.58 -11.84
N PHE A 32 9.44 -11.09 -10.93
CA PHE A 32 9.42 -11.44 -9.50
C PHE A 32 8.13 -10.98 -8.79
N THR A 33 7.55 -11.85 -7.97
CA THR A 33 6.44 -11.53 -7.04
C THR A 33 6.90 -11.73 -5.60
N GLY A 34 6.80 -10.69 -4.78
CA GLY A 34 7.32 -10.70 -3.41
C GLY A 34 7.69 -9.32 -2.88
N TYR A 35 8.72 -9.25 -2.03
CA TYR A 35 9.25 -7.97 -1.57
C TYR A 35 10.74 -7.98 -1.28
N ILE A 36 11.33 -6.79 -1.38
CA ILE A 36 12.65 -6.47 -0.86
C ILE A 36 12.47 -5.80 0.49
N GLU A 37 13.18 -6.27 1.50
CA GLU A 37 13.31 -5.63 2.80
C GLU A 37 14.71 -5.02 2.93
N VAL A 38 14.78 -3.78 3.41
CA VAL A 38 16.02 -3.06 3.70
C VAL A 38 15.99 -2.63 5.16
N LYS A 39 16.97 -3.06 5.95
CA LYS A 39 16.97 -2.91 7.40
C LYS A 39 18.26 -2.27 7.92
N PHE A 40 18.10 -1.30 8.82
CA PHE A 40 19.15 -0.78 9.68
C PHE A 40 18.68 -0.83 11.14
N TRP A 41 19.50 -0.33 12.07
CA TRP A 41 19.20 -0.38 13.50
C TRP A 41 17.92 0.37 13.92
N ASP A 42 17.58 1.47 13.23
CA ASP A 42 16.41 2.33 13.49
C ASP A 42 15.56 2.56 12.22
N TYR A 43 15.72 1.72 11.21
CA TYR A 43 15.10 1.90 9.92
C TYR A 43 14.67 0.57 9.34
N GLN A 44 13.46 0.54 8.78
CA GLN A 44 12.98 -0.59 8.01
C GLN A 44 12.24 -0.09 6.77
N GLY A 45 12.60 -0.66 5.63
CA GLY A 45 12.04 -0.33 4.33
C GLY A 45 11.58 -1.57 3.61
N PHE A 46 10.46 -1.50 2.91
CA PHE A 46 9.91 -2.58 2.11
C PHE A 46 9.53 -2.07 0.73
N ILE A 47 9.88 -2.81 -0.32
CA ILE A 47 9.45 -2.56 -1.70
C ILE A 47 8.74 -3.83 -2.19
N PHE A 48 7.48 -3.71 -2.55
CA PHE A 48 6.63 -4.82 -2.96
C PHE A 48 6.59 -4.95 -4.48
N PHE A 49 6.61 -6.18 -4.98
CA PHE A 49 6.67 -6.52 -6.39
C PHE A 49 5.55 -7.47 -6.78
N ASP A 50 4.94 -7.23 -7.94
CA ASP A 50 4.03 -8.16 -8.62
C ASP A 50 4.48 -8.37 -10.06
N GLN A 51 4.84 -9.61 -10.41
CA GLN A 51 5.28 -9.98 -11.75
C GLN A 51 6.37 -9.04 -12.30
N GLY A 52 7.34 -8.69 -11.46
CA GLY A 52 8.46 -7.82 -11.76
C GLY A 52 8.16 -6.33 -11.61
N ASN A 53 6.91 -5.94 -11.39
CA ASN A 53 6.52 -4.53 -11.24
C ASN A 53 6.55 -4.12 -9.77
N PRO A 54 7.30 -3.07 -9.38
CA PRO A 54 7.18 -2.50 -8.04
C PRO A 54 5.77 -1.91 -7.86
N ILE A 55 4.96 -2.50 -6.98
CA ILE A 55 3.56 -2.10 -6.76
C ILE A 55 3.40 -1.11 -5.61
N ASN A 56 4.26 -1.16 -4.59
CA ASN A 56 4.19 -0.24 -3.46
C ASN A 56 5.49 -0.25 -2.64
N ALA A 57 5.58 0.66 -1.69
CA ALA A 57 6.65 0.66 -0.70
C ALA A 57 6.16 1.14 0.66
N LEU A 58 6.82 0.67 1.72
CA LEU A 58 6.60 1.10 3.10
C LEU A 58 7.94 1.44 3.72
N GLU A 59 8.04 2.64 4.27
CA GLU A 59 9.17 3.09 5.08
C GLU A 59 8.71 3.27 6.52
N GLU A 60 9.48 2.73 7.45
CA GLU A 60 9.36 2.99 8.89
C GLU A 60 10.70 3.46 9.45
N VAL A 61 10.65 4.54 10.21
CA VAL A 61 11.81 5.08 10.93
C VAL A 61 11.49 5.06 12.42
N GLY A 62 12.42 4.55 13.21
CA GLY A 62 12.27 4.26 14.62
C GLY A 62 12.57 2.78 14.89
N GLY A 63 13.30 2.52 15.98
CA GLY A 63 13.65 1.14 16.38
C GLY A 63 12.45 0.42 17.01
N SER A 64 12.41 0.34 18.35
CA SER A 64 11.32 -0.34 19.06
C SER A 64 9.99 0.42 19.08
N GLU A 65 10.00 1.71 18.71
CA GLU A 65 8.83 2.57 18.57
C GLU A 65 8.95 3.30 17.23
N VAL A 66 7.94 3.14 16.37
CA VAL A 66 7.91 3.76 15.04
C VAL A 66 7.64 5.25 15.21
N LEU A 67 8.59 6.09 14.83
CA LEU A 67 8.54 7.55 14.94
C LEU A 67 7.92 8.20 13.70
N SER A 68 8.13 7.60 12.53
CA SER A 68 7.51 8.05 11.28
C SER A 68 7.31 6.89 10.32
N ARG A 69 6.29 7.03 9.47
CA ARG A 69 5.95 6.07 8.43
C ARG A 69 5.64 6.80 7.12
N LYS A 70 6.16 6.29 6.00
CA LYS A 70 5.79 6.74 4.65
C LYS A 70 5.36 5.54 3.81
N THR A 71 4.56 5.76 2.78
CA THR A 71 4.16 4.73 1.81
C THR A 71 4.34 5.19 0.37
N GLY A 72 4.11 4.30 -0.59
CA GLY A 72 4.13 4.61 -2.01
C GLY A 72 5.50 5.11 -2.52
N LYS A 73 5.47 5.96 -3.53
CA LYS A 73 6.67 6.47 -4.21
C LYS A 73 7.61 7.25 -3.30
N GLN A 74 7.07 7.94 -2.29
CA GLN A 74 7.88 8.64 -1.28
C GLN A 74 8.69 7.66 -0.44
N ALA A 75 8.06 6.58 0.03
CA ALA A 75 8.76 5.50 0.73
C ALA A 75 9.79 4.83 -0.17
N GLN A 76 9.44 4.51 -1.41
CA GLN A 76 10.37 3.91 -2.37
C GLN A 76 11.61 4.78 -2.55
N THR A 77 11.43 6.09 -2.75
CA THR A 77 12.54 7.06 -2.90
C THR A 77 13.40 7.12 -1.65
N SER A 78 12.79 7.14 -0.46
CA SER A 78 13.52 7.10 0.81
C SER A 78 14.34 5.82 0.94
N ILE A 79 13.77 4.65 0.62
CA ILE A 79 14.43 3.34 0.73
C ILE A 79 15.62 3.26 -0.23
N LEU A 80 15.42 3.65 -1.49
CA LEU A 80 16.50 3.70 -2.48
C LEU A 80 17.62 4.64 -2.04
N THR A 81 17.28 5.78 -1.45
CA THR A 81 18.27 6.72 -0.91
C THR A 81 19.02 6.13 0.29
N LYS A 82 18.28 5.55 1.24
CA LYS A 82 18.82 4.96 2.47
C LYS A 82 19.71 3.75 2.19
N SER A 83 19.35 2.93 1.20
CA SER A 83 20.13 1.75 0.79
C SER A 83 21.53 2.06 0.27
N LYS A 84 21.84 3.33 -0.05
CA LYS A 84 23.20 3.77 -0.43
C LYS A 84 24.12 3.94 0.78
N GLU A 85 23.56 3.99 1.99
CA GLU A 85 24.33 3.98 3.24
C GLU A 85 24.91 2.59 3.50
N LYS A 86 26.01 2.54 4.26
CA LYS A 86 26.68 1.29 4.63
C LYS A 86 26.01 0.65 5.85
N ASP A 87 26.32 -0.63 6.06
CA ASP A 87 25.89 -1.42 7.22
C ASP A 87 24.37 -1.68 7.32
N GLY A 88 23.65 -1.56 6.20
CA GLY A 88 22.28 -2.05 6.07
C GLY A 88 22.24 -3.51 5.63
N GLU A 89 21.20 -4.22 6.03
CA GLU A 89 20.90 -5.58 5.57
C GLU A 89 19.75 -5.52 4.55
N VAL A 90 19.85 -6.34 3.50
CA VAL A 90 18.85 -6.50 2.46
C VAL A 90 18.47 -7.96 2.34
N SER A 91 17.17 -8.22 2.29
CA SER A 91 16.55 -9.52 2.15
C SER A 91 15.48 -9.48 1.06
N VAL A 92 15.31 -10.57 0.32
CA VAL A 92 14.35 -10.72 -0.78
C VAL A 92 13.49 -11.95 -0.50
N HIS A 93 12.18 -11.75 -0.42
CA HIS A 93 11.21 -12.75 -0.01
C HIS A 93 10.18 -12.95 -1.13
N ILE A 94 10.04 -14.18 -1.63
CA ILE A 94 9.03 -14.56 -2.63
C ILE A 94 7.68 -14.74 -1.96
N LEU A 95 6.63 -14.18 -2.55
CA LEU A 95 5.26 -14.38 -2.09
C LEU A 95 4.42 -15.02 -3.20
N ASP A 96 3.46 -15.83 -2.78
CA ASP A 96 2.31 -16.15 -3.61
C ASP A 96 1.37 -14.94 -3.70
N ASN A 97 0.47 -14.96 -4.68
CA ASN A 97 -0.45 -13.84 -4.94
C ASN A 97 -1.38 -13.55 -3.75
N GLU A 98 -1.79 -14.56 -2.98
CA GLU A 98 -2.65 -14.41 -1.80
C GLU A 98 -1.94 -13.62 -0.69
N LYS A 99 -0.66 -13.90 -0.43
CA LYS A 99 0.16 -13.14 0.53
C LYS A 99 0.55 -11.76 0.01
N LEU A 100 0.70 -11.58 -1.30
CA LEU A 100 0.97 -10.26 -1.86
C LEU A 100 -0.20 -9.29 -1.62
N ILE A 101 -1.42 -9.76 -1.87
CA ILE A 101 -2.68 -9.04 -1.59
C ILE A 101 -2.74 -8.63 -0.11
N THR A 102 -2.39 -9.56 0.77
CA THR A 102 -2.31 -9.36 2.22
C THR A 102 -1.41 -8.16 2.56
N ILE A 103 -0.23 -8.06 1.95
CA ILE A 103 0.68 -6.94 2.21
C ILE A 103 0.20 -5.63 1.59
N ALA A 104 -0.26 -5.67 0.33
CA ALA A 104 -0.78 -4.47 -0.34
C ALA A 104 -1.94 -3.83 0.45
N SER A 105 -2.75 -4.66 1.13
CA SER A 105 -3.81 -4.20 2.03
C SER A 105 -3.31 -3.33 3.17
N VAL A 106 -2.10 -3.59 3.68
CA VAL A 106 -1.51 -2.81 4.79
C VAL A 106 -0.98 -1.47 4.34
N VAL A 107 -0.51 -1.38 3.09
CA VAL A 107 0.11 -0.17 2.58
C VAL A 107 -0.94 0.87 2.19
N ASN A 108 -2.07 0.44 1.63
CA ASN A 108 -3.22 1.29 1.29
C ASN A 108 -4.30 1.23 2.35
N ARG A 109 -3.95 1.61 3.58
CA ARG A 109 -4.85 1.51 4.74
C ARG A 109 -5.79 2.72 4.84
N LYS A 110 -7.08 2.46 5.03
CA LYS A 110 -8.04 3.44 5.55
C LYS A 110 -8.48 3.00 6.95
N LEU A 111 -8.16 3.81 7.96
CA LEU A 111 -8.57 3.54 9.34
C LEU A 111 -10.10 3.57 9.42
N LEU A 112 -10.68 2.46 9.89
CA LEU A 112 -12.12 2.31 10.07
C LEU A 112 -12.49 2.46 11.55
N HIS A 113 -11.75 1.78 12.42
CA HIS A 113 -11.94 1.85 13.87
C HIS A 113 -10.59 1.92 14.57
N GLU A 114 -10.50 2.78 15.58
CA GLU A 114 -9.28 3.02 16.35
C GLU A 114 -9.52 2.66 17.83
N ASP A 115 -8.47 2.15 18.47
CA ASP A 115 -8.38 1.91 19.91
C ASP A 115 -9.54 1.10 20.52
N LEU A 116 -10.05 0.12 19.78
CA LEU A 116 -11.05 -0.81 20.33
C LEU A 116 -10.38 -1.72 21.36
N THR A 117 -10.94 -1.81 22.56
CA THR A 117 -10.33 -2.63 23.62
C THR A 117 -11.12 -3.91 23.88
N THR A 118 -10.39 -4.94 24.31
CA THR A 118 -10.99 -6.22 24.78
C THR A 118 -11.95 -6.06 25.96
N ASP A 119 -11.92 -4.92 26.66
CA ASP A 119 -12.87 -4.64 27.76
C ASP A 119 -14.30 -4.47 27.26
N TYR A 120 -14.48 -4.06 26.00
CA TYR A 120 -15.78 -3.75 25.40
C TYR A 120 -16.07 -4.58 24.14
N VAL A 121 -15.02 -5.05 23.45
CA VAL A 121 -15.13 -5.71 22.14
C VAL A 121 -14.53 -7.11 22.21
N LYS A 122 -15.30 -8.11 21.77
CA LYS A 122 -14.78 -9.45 21.54
C LYS A 122 -14.23 -9.55 20.13
N LEU A 123 -12.99 -10.03 19.98
CA LEU A 123 -12.32 -10.13 18.68
C LEU A 123 -13.10 -10.99 17.67
N GLU A 124 -13.62 -12.14 18.10
CA GLU A 124 -14.43 -13.03 17.25
C GLU A 124 -15.64 -12.30 16.64
N LYS A 125 -16.42 -11.63 17.49
CA LYS A 125 -17.59 -10.86 17.06
C LYS A 125 -17.24 -9.67 16.19
N LEU A 126 -16.08 -9.06 16.44
CA LEU A 126 -15.58 -7.98 15.61
C LEU A 126 -15.29 -8.50 14.20
N ILE A 127 -14.59 -9.62 14.07
CA ILE A 127 -14.26 -10.23 12.77
C ILE A 127 -15.54 -10.67 12.04
N GLU A 128 -16.46 -11.35 12.72
CA GLU A 128 -17.77 -11.73 12.14
C GLU A 128 -18.48 -10.52 11.51
N LYS A 129 -18.53 -9.41 12.26
CA LYS A 129 -19.18 -8.18 11.80
C LYS A 129 -18.43 -7.52 10.63
N LEU A 130 -17.09 -7.49 10.69
CA LEU A 130 -16.28 -6.92 9.62
C LEU A 130 -16.43 -7.72 8.34
N VAL A 131 -16.43 -9.05 8.40
CA VAL A 131 -16.67 -9.93 7.25
C VAL A 131 -18.03 -9.66 6.59
N GLU A 132 -19.08 -9.35 7.36
CA GLU A 132 -20.40 -9.00 6.82
C GLU A 132 -20.46 -7.60 6.20
N GLU A 133 -19.85 -6.60 6.84
CA GLU A 133 -19.99 -5.17 6.47
C GLU A 133 -18.89 -4.69 5.49
N GLU A 134 -17.71 -5.31 5.56
CA GLU A 134 -16.48 -4.89 4.90
C GLU A 134 -15.65 -6.12 4.50
N PRO A 135 -15.80 -6.65 3.27
CA PRO A 135 -15.32 -7.98 2.94
C PRO A 135 -13.79 -8.13 3.00
N SER A 136 -13.03 -7.02 3.01
CA SER A 136 -11.57 -7.06 2.94
C SER A 136 -10.87 -5.97 3.76
N GLY A 137 -9.84 -6.37 4.51
CA GLY A 137 -9.08 -5.48 5.38
C GLY A 137 -8.15 -6.24 6.33
N TYR A 138 -7.66 -5.53 7.34
CA TYR A 138 -6.85 -6.14 8.39
C TYR A 138 -7.07 -5.46 9.75
N ILE A 139 -6.75 -6.20 10.80
CA ILE A 139 -6.80 -5.74 12.19
C ILE A 139 -5.37 -5.74 12.74
N ASP A 140 -4.90 -4.59 13.18
CA ASP A 140 -3.66 -4.44 13.94
C ASP A 140 -3.96 -4.58 15.44
N ILE A 141 -3.22 -5.45 16.13
CA ILE A 141 -3.54 -5.91 17.48
C ILE A 141 -2.32 -5.69 18.37
N SER A 142 -2.47 -4.79 19.34
CA SER A 142 -1.46 -4.55 20.37
C SER A 142 -1.81 -5.27 21.66
N ILE A 143 -1.00 -6.26 22.04
CA ILE A 143 -1.23 -7.04 23.27
C ILE A 143 -0.68 -6.27 24.49
N SER A 144 -1.59 -5.80 25.36
CA SER A 144 -1.32 -4.80 26.41
C SER A 144 -0.19 -5.17 27.38
N VAL A 145 0.00 -6.46 27.66
CA VAL A 145 0.95 -6.94 28.69
C VAL A 145 2.29 -7.38 28.09
N THR A 146 2.27 -8.08 26.96
CA THR A 146 3.47 -8.66 26.36
C THR A 146 4.18 -7.69 25.41
N LYS A 147 3.53 -6.56 25.07
CA LYS A 147 3.93 -5.69 23.95
C LYS A 147 4.08 -6.46 22.63
N GLY A 148 3.44 -7.63 22.52
CA GLY A 148 3.38 -8.39 21.29
C GLY A 148 2.46 -7.71 20.28
N ILE A 149 2.75 -7.89 19.00
CA ILE A 149 2.00 -7.31 17.88
C ILE A 149 1.39 -8.47 17.10
N GLY A 150 0.06 -8.45 16.96
CA GLY A 150 -0.69 -9.35 16.12
C GLY A 150 -1.29 -8.62 14.93
N ILE A 151 -1.39 -9.29 13.79
CA ILE A 151 -2.12 -8.79 12.63
C ILE A 151 -3.03 -9.92 12.13
N ILE A 152 -4.30 -9.61 11.86
CA ILE A 152 -5.25 -10.54 11.23
C ILE A 152 -5.71 -9.94 9.91
N PHE A 153 -5.65 -10.73 8.85
CA PHE A 153 -6.09 -10.36 7.51
C PHE A 153 -7.36 -11.09 7.16
N PHE A 154 -8.29 -10.37 6.53
CA PHE A 154 -9.54 -10.90 6.03
C PHE A 154 -9.82 -10.33 4.63
N GLY A 155 -10.50 -11.12 3.81
CA GLY A 155 -10.70 -10.83 2.39
C GLY A 155 -11.79 -11.74 1.82
N ASP A 156 -12.60 -11.20 0.92
CA ASP A 156 -13.71 -11.92 0.28
C ASP A 156 -14.67 -12.60 1.28
N GLY A 157 -14.78 -12.02 2.47
CA GLY A 157 -15.63 -12.54 3.55
C GLY A 157 -15.07 -13.76 4.29
N ASP A 158 -13.77 -14.01 4.22
CA ASP A 158 -13.11 -15.08 4.97
C ASP A 158 -11.77 -14.63 5.59
N PHE A 159 -11.28 -15.43 6.52
CA PHE A 159 -9.93 -15.32 7.06
C PHE A 159 -8.89 -15.62 5.97
N GLN A 160 -7.86 -14.77 5.87
CA GLN A 160 -6.79 -14.92 4.87
C GLN A 160 -5.49 -15.36 5.53
N ASP A 161 -5.01 -14.60 6.53
CA ASP A 161 -3.77 -14.91 7.24
C ASP A 161 -3.72 -14.21 8.61
N ALA A 162 -2.83 -14.67 9.49
CA ALA A 162 -2.51 -14.01 10.75
C ALA A 162 -1.02 -14.05 11.03
N ILE A 163 -0.53 -13.03 11.72
CA ILE A 163 0.87 -12.92 12.14
C ILE A 163 0.88 -12.53 13.60
N LEU A 164 1.73 -13.16 14.40
CA LEU A 164 1.95 -12.77 15.78
C LEU A 164 3.44 -12.74 16.10
N ASP A 165 3.95 -11.58 16.50
CA ASP A 165 5.26 -11.45 17.13
C ASP A 165 5.10 -11.17 18.60
N GLU A 166 5.31 -12.23 19.37
CA GLU A 166 5.57 -12.10 20.78
C GLU A 166 7.03 -11.63 20.92
N LYS A 167 7.29 -10.37 21.31
CA LYS A 167 8.63 -9.73 21.45
C LYS A 167 9.77 -10.57 22.09
N ARG A 168 9.47 -11.74 22.68
CA ARG A 168 10.39 -12.70 23.31
C ARG A 168 10.19 -14.15 22.84
N GLY A 169 9.57 -14.36 21.69
CA GLY A 169 9.23 -15.66 21.11
C GLY A 169 9.53 -15.72 19.62
N ALA A 170 9.17 -16.84 18.98
CA ALA A 170 9.17 -16.93 17.52
C ALA A 170 7.97 -16.15 16.97
N VAL A 171 8.12 -15.61 15.76
CA VAL A 171 6.97 -15.09 15.01
C VAL A 171 6.12 -16.28 14.56
N LEU A 172 4.83 -16.25 14.87
CA LEU A 172 3.85 -17.23 14.43
C LEU A 172 3.11 -16.71 13.19
N TYR A 173 2.64 -17.62 12.36
CA TYR A 173 1.93 -17.32 11.10
C TYR A 173 0.67 -18.19 10.95
N GLY A 174 -0.25 -17.79 10.06
CA GLY A 174 -1.43 -18.56 9.68
C GLY A 174 -2.36 -18.87 10.86
N GLU A 175 -3.03 -20.01 10.78
CA GLU A 175 -3.98 -20.45 11.81
C GLU A 175 -3.35 -20.57 13.21
N GLU A 176 -2.06 -20.93 13.30
CA GLU A 176 -1.37 -21.01 14.58
C GLU A 176 -1.27 -19.63 15.25
N ALA A 177 -0.93 -18.60 14.48
CA ALA A 177 -0.96 -17.22 14.96
C ALA A 177 -2.38 -16.80 15.36
N LEU A 178 -3.38 -17.12 14.54
CA LEU A 178 -4.77 -16.76 14.79
C LEU A 178 -5.26 -17.32 16.13
N VAL A 179 -5.07 -18.62 16.36
CA VAL A 179 -5.44 -19.30 17.61
C VAL A 179 -4.74 -18.64 18.80
N LYS A 180 -3.45 -18.32 18.67
CA LYS A 180 -2.70 -17.70 19.75
C LYS A 180 -3.13 -16.27 20.03
N ILE A 181 -3.48 -15.49 19.00
CA ILE A 181 -4.02 -14.14 19.14
C ILE A 181 -5.33 -14.17 19.93
N TYR A 182 -6.25 -15.09 19.62
CA TYR A 182 -7.50 -15.23 20.38
C TYR A 182 -7.22 -15.51 21.86
N GLU A 183 -6.35 -16.49 22.17
CA GLU A 183 -5.96 -16.82 23.54
C GLU A 183 -5.38 -15.59 24.28
N LEU A 184 -4.50 -14.83 23.63
CA LEU A 184 -3.87 -13.66 24.24
C LEU A 184 -4.87 -12.51 24.46
N CYS A 185 -5.79 -12.29 23.52
CA CYS A 185 -6.84 -11.28 23.67
C CYS A 185 -7.74 -11.59 24.86
N GLU A 186 -8.11 -12.86 25.07
CA GLU A 186 -8.93 -13.28 26.20
C GLU A 186 -8.19 -13.21 27.55
N THR A 187 -6.90 -13.57 27.57
CA THR A 187 -6.17 -13.76 28.83
C THR A 187 -5.32 -12.55 29.26
N LYS A 188 -4.91 -11.69 28.33
CA LYS A 188 -4.01 -10.55 28.57
C LYS A 188 -4.63 -9.21 28.21
N GLY A 189 -5.71 -9.20 27.45
CA GLY A 189 -6.31 -8.01 26.88
C GLY A 189 -5.48 -7.41 25.75
N ALA A 190 -6.15 -6.67 24.88
CA ALA A 190 -5.56 -6.10 23.68
C ALA A 190 -6.28 -4.82 23.26
N ILE A 191 -5.60 -4.04 22.42
CA ILE A 191 -6.13 -2.90 21.69
C ILE A 191 -6.10 -3.24 20.20
N PHE A 192 -7.20 -2.96 19.50
CA PHE A 192 -7.39 -3.25 18.08
C PHE A 192 -7.55 -1.96 17.29
N ASN A 193 -6.86 -1.89 16.16
CA ASN A 193 -7.10 -0.91 15.12
C ASN A 193 -7.52 -1.64 13.85
N VAL A 194 -8.66 -1.26 13.29
CA VAL A 194 -9.23 -1.89 12.10
C VAL A 194 -9.01 -1.01 10.89
N TYR A 195 -8.52 -1.62 9.83
CA TYR A 195 -8.23 -0.95 8.57
C TYR A 195 -8.96 -1.63 7.43
N LYS A 196 -9.61 -0.83 6.59
CA LYS A 196 -10.19 -1.28 5.32
C LYS A 196 -9.14 -1.16 4.22
N THR A 197 -9.22 -2.07 3.26
CA THR A 197 -8.51 -1.96 1.99
C THR A 197 -9.50 -1.87 0.83
N ASP A 198 -9.22 -1.00 -0.14
CA ASP A 198 -9.92 -1.04 -1.43
C ASP A 198 -9.18 -2.04 -2.34
N MET A 199 -9.60 -3.32 -2.31
CA MET A 199 -9.02 -4.36 -3.17
C MET A 199 -9.15 -4.08 -4.68
N MET A 200 -10.05 -3.19 -5.09
CA MET A 200 -10.15 -2.76 -6.50
C MET A 200 -8.96 -1.90 -6.95
N ALA A 201 -8.20 -1.30 -6.01
CA ALA A 201 -7.02 -0.52 -6.33
C ALA A 201 -5.79 -1.40 -6.61
N THR A 202 -5.74 -2.64 -6.13
CA THR A 202 -4.56 -3.52 -6.29
C THR A 202 -4.50 -4.27 -7.61
N SER A 203 -5.60 -4.40 -8.35
CA SER A 203 -5.56 -4.87 -9.75
C SER A 203 -5.43 -3.73 -10.76
N SER A 204 -5.67 -2.49 -10.32
CA SER A 204 -5.86 -1.33 -11.21
C SER A 204 -4.81 -0.24 -11.03
N THR A 205 -3.77 -0.44 -10.21
CA THR A 205 -2.61 0.48 -10.14
C THR A 205 -1.36 -0.08 -10.84
N ILE A 206 -1.51 -1.13 -11.65
CA ILE A 206 -0.40 -1.86 -12.25
C ILE A 206 -0.29 -1.47 -13.74
N ALA A 207 0.83 -0.83 -14.09
CA ALA A 207 1.35 -0.60 -15.44
C ALA A 207 0.29 -0.38 -16.55
N SER A 208 -0.41 0.75 -16.49
CA SER A 208 -0.99 1.27 -17.71
C SER A 208 0.12 1.88 -18.55
N GLU A 209 0.06 1.68 -19.87
CA GLU A 209 0.84 2.51 -20.79
C GLU A 209 0.67 3.99 -20.42
N PRO A 210 1.75 4.79 -20.48
CA PRO A 210 1.62 6.22 -20.30
C PRO A 210 0.65 6.76 -21.35
N VAL A 211 -0.19 7.71 -20.92
CA VAL A 211 -1.11 8.40 -21.81
C VAL A 211 -0.32 9.09 -22.92
N ASP A 212 -0.81 9.01 -24.15
CA ASP A 212 -0.18 9.75 -25.24
C ASP A 212 -0.19 11.26 -24.92
N PRO A 213 0.95 12.00 -25.01
CA PRO A 213 0.99 13.43 -24.71
C PRO A 213 0.00 14.29 -25.50
N SER A 214 -0.49 13.79 -26.64
CA SER A 214 -1.55 14.43 -27.41
C SER A 214 -2.89 14.46 -26.68
N PHE A 215 -3.17 13.50 -25.78
CA PHE A 215 -4.34 13.54 -24.90
C PHE A 215 -4.33 14.81 -24.05
N PHE A 216 -3.24 15.09 -23.31
CA PHE A 216 -3.14 16.26 -22.44
C PHE A 216 -3.22 17.58 -23.22
N SER A 217 -2.75 17.57 -24.48
CA SER A 217 -2.90 18.71 -25.37
C SER A 217 -4.36 19.01 -25.72
N VAL A 218 -5.17 17.98 -25.96
CA VAL A 218 -6.61 18.12 -26.27
C VAL A 218 -7.42 18.38 -25.00
N PHE A 219 -7.14 17.62 -23.93
CA PHE A 219 -7.73 17.75 -22.61
C PHE A 219 -7.53 19.17 -22.05
N GLY A 220 -6.29 19.67 -22.07
CA GLY A 220 -5.96 21.03 -21.62
C GLY A 220 -6.67 22.12 -22.42
N ARG A 221 -6.86 21.95 -23.75
CA ARG A 221 -7.64 22.89 -24.57
C ARG A 221 -9.12 22.89 -24.21
N SER A 222 -9.68 21.70 -23.98
CA SER A 222 -11.07 21.53 -23.53
C SER A 222 -11.30 22.26 -22.21
N LEU A 223 -10.41 22.02 -21.24
CA LEU A 223 -10.48 22.65 -19.92
C LEU A 223 -10.23 24.17 -19.98
N THR A 224 -9.31 24.63 -20.84
CA THR A 224 -9.05 26.06 -21.06
C THR A 224 -10.27 26.80 -21.60
N THR A 225 -11.12 26.12 -22.39
CA THR A 225 -12.35 26.70 -22.94
C THR A 225 -13.37 27.00 -21.83
N ILE A 226 -13.32 26.26 -20.73
CA ILE A 226 -14.25 26.35 -19.60
C ILE A 226 -13.69 27.23 -18.49
N MET A 227 -12.45 26.95 -18.06
CA MET A 227 -11.81 27.60 -16.89
C MET A 227 -10.77 28.66 -17.25
N GLY A 228 -10.54 28.91 -18.54
CA GLY A 228 -9.57 29.89 -19.00
C GLY A 228 -8.11 29.44 -18.82
N PRO A 229 -7.16 30.37 -18.90
CA PRO A 229 -5.73 30.07 -19.01
C PRO A 229 -5.13 29.38 -17.77
N MET A 230 -5.84 29.36 -16.63
CA MET A 230 -5.41 28.67 -15.42
C MET A 230 -5.55 27.15 -15.51
N ALA A 231 -6.28 26.62 -16.50
CA ALA A 231 -6.53 25.20 -16.67
C ALA A 231 -5.26 24.33 -16.66
N ALA A 232 -4.15 24.82 -17.22
CA ALA A 232 -2.89 24.08 -17.21
C ALA A 232 -2.36 23.84 -15.79
N LEU A 233 -2.41 24.86 -14.93
CA LEU A 233 -1.96 24.75 -13.53
C LEU A 233 -2.86 23.81 -12.72
N ILE A 234 -4.16 23.83 -12.99
CA ILE A 234 -5.12 22.92 -12.34
C ILE A 234 -4.80 21.47 -12.71
N ILE A 235 -4.54 21.19 -13.99
CA ILE A 235 -4.18 19.83 -14.44
C ILE A 235 -2.90 19.35 -13.74
N ASP A 236 -1.87 20.20 -13.68
CA ASP A 236 -0.61 19.86 -13.02
C ASP A 236 -0.82 19.60 -11.52
N GLU A 237 -1.59 20.45 -10.81
CA GLU A 237 -1.90 20.30 -9.38
C GLU A 237 -2.64 18.99 -9.08
N PHE A 238 -3.69 18.66 -9.83
CA PHE A 238 -4.44 17.41 -9.64
C PHE A 238 -3.58 16.18 -9.97
N ILE A 239 -2.73 16.25 -11.00
CA ILE A 239 -1.80 15.16 -11.33
C ILE A 239 -0.77 14.96 -10.21
N GLU A 240 -0.26 16.04 -9.63
CA GLU A 240 0.68 16.01 -8.49
C GLU A 240 0.01 15.44 -7.22
N ASP A 241 -1.23 15.84 -6.92
CA ASP A 241 -2.02 15.31 -5.80
C ASP A 241 -2.33 13.81 -5.96
N MET A 242 -2.49 13.36 -7.20
CA MET A 242 -2.60 11.94 -7.55
C MET A 242 -1.26 11.18 -7.42
N GLY A 243 -0.14 11.87 -7.18
CA GLY A 243 1.20 11.30 -7.04
C GLY A 243 1.89 10.97 -8.37
N GLU A 244 1.36 11.48 -9.48
CA GLU A 244 1.84 11.21 -10.85
C GLU A 244 2.55 12.44 -11.45
N THR A 245 3.08 12.29 -12.66
CA THR A 245 3.52 13.43 -13.48
C THR A 245 2.96 13.30 -14.88
N LEU A 246 2.82 14.43 -15.58
CA LEU A 246 2.21 14.47 -16.92
C LEU A 246 2.94 13.57 -17.94
N GLU A 247 4.26 13.39 -17.79
CA GLU A 247 5.09 12.58 -18.70
C GLU A 247 4.86 11.06 -18.58
N ILE A 248 4.44 10.59 -17.41
CA ILE A 248 4.24 9.16 -17.13
C ILE A 248 2.84 8.87 -16.58
N PHE A 249 1.90 9.79 -16.79
CA PHE A 249 0.55 9.64 -16.27
C PHE A 249 -0.10 8.38 -16.86
N PRO A 250 -0.71 7.51 -16.04
CA PRO A 250 -1.16 6.20 -16.51
C PRO A 250 -2.59 6.25 -17.10
N LYS A 251 -2.83 5.64 -18.29
CA LYS A 251 -4.16 5.66 -18.98
C LYS A 251 -5.33 5.14 -18.15
N ASN A 252 -5.10 4.17 -17.27
CA ASN A 252 -6.13 3.65 -16.37
C ASN A 252 -6.58 4.65 -15.30
N ARG A 253 -5.84 5.73 -15.04
CA ARG A 253 -6.22 6.80 -14.10
C ARG A 253 -6.80 8.04 -14.79
N ILE A 254 -6.99 8.02 -16.11
CA ILE A 254 -7.63 9.12 -16.85
C ILE A 254 -9.03 9.41 -16.32
N ASP A 255 -9.83 8.36 -16.08
CA ASP A 255 -11.21 8.55 -15.62
C ASP A 255 -11.26 9.20 -14.23
N GLU A 256 -10.34 8.81 -13.33
CA GLU A 256 -10.17 9.42 -12.00
C GLU A 256 -9.82 10.91 -12.12
N LEU A 257 -8.87 11.27 -12.99
CA LEU A 257 -8.46 12.66 -13.23
C LEU A 257 -9.61 13.52 -13.80
N ILE A 258 -10.37 12.96 -14.76
CA ILE A 258 -11.53 13.65 -15.34
C ILE A 258 -12.58 13.91 -14.26
N ASP A 259 -12.88 12.90 -13.45
CA ASP A 259 -13.89 13.00 -12.40
C ASP A 259 -13.49 14.04 -11.36
N GLN A 260 -12.23 14.05 -10.90
CA GLN A 260 -11.74 15.04 -9.93
C GLN A 260 -11.78 16.48 -10.50
N ILE A 261 -11.25 16.70 -11.70
CA ILE A 261 -11.24 18.04 -12.32
C ILE A 261 -12.66 18.52 -12.65
N SER A 262 -13.58 17.61 -13.00
CA SER A 262 -14.97 17.98 -13.29
C SER A 262 -15.68 18.61 -12.08
N GLN A 263 -15.27 18.26 -10.85
CA GLN A 263 -15.85 18.82 -9.63
C GLN A 263 -15.52 20.32 -9.46
N GLU A 264 -14.43 20.80 -10.06
CA GLU A 264 -14.05 22.21 -10.07
C GLU A 264 -14.87 23.06 -11.06
N ILE A 265 -15.57 22.42 -12.01
CA ILE A 265 -16.42 23.14 -12.97
C ILE A 265 -17.74 23.49 -12.29
N GLY A 266 -17.92 24.77 -11.94
CA GLY A 266 -19.10 25.23 -11.21
C GLY A 266 -20.44 25.13 -11.95
N ASP A 267 -20.46 25.19 -13.28
CA ASP A 267 -21.67 25.06 -14.10
C ASP A 267 -21.94 23.59 -14.48
N GLU A 268 -23.13 23.10 -14.13
CA GLU A 268 -23.51 21.70 -14.31
C GLU A 268 -23.60 21.27 -15.78
N ASN A 269 -24.04 22.17 -16.67
CA ASN A 269 -24.11 21.85 -18.10
C ASN A 269 -22.71 21.79 -18.71
N GLN A 270 -21.85 22.76 -18.38
CA GLN A 270 -20.46 22.77 -18.83
C GLN A 270 -19.67 21.58 -18.28
N ARG A 271 -19.98 21.13 -17.05
CA ARG A 271 -19.39 19.94 -16.46
C ARG A 271 -19.78 18.67 -17.21
N ASN A 272 -21.07 18.49 -17.50
CA ASN A 272 -21.56 17.32 -18.23
C ASN A 272 -20.97 17.29 -19.66
N ASP A 273 -20.97 18.43 -20.35
CA ASP A 273 -20.39 18.57 -21.68
C ASP A 273 -18.88 18.27 -21.66
N PHE A 274 -18.15 18.72 -20.63
CA PHE A 274 -16.73 18.44 -20.47
C PHE A 274 -16.44 16.94 -20.31
N VAL A 275 -17.19 16.26 -19.43
CA VAL A 275 -16.99 14.82 -19.17
C VAL A 275 -17.31 14.00 -20.41
N GLU A 276 -18.41 14.29 -21.12
CA GLU A 276 -18.76 13.57 -22.35
C GLU A 276 -17.73 13.77 -23.46
N ASN A 277 -17.31 15.03 -23.70
CA ASN A 277 -16.34 15.32 -24.76
C ASN A 277 -14.95 14.75 -24.45
N THR A 278 -14.56 14.70 -23.18
CA THR A 278 -13.25 14.17 -22.78
C THR A 278 -13.18 12.65 -22.89
N LYS A 279 -14.29 11.94 -22.68
CA LYS A 279 -14.38 10.49 -22.88
C LYS A 279 -14.19 10.06 -24.35
N LEU A 280 -14.35 10.99 -25.30
CA LEU A 280 -14.15 10.74 -26.74
C LEU A 280 -12.69 10.92 -27.19
N ILE A 281 -11.81 11.43 -26.32
CA ILE A 281 -10.39 11.64 -26.66
C ILE A 281 -9.66 10.29 -26.63
N PRO A 282 -8.88 9.94 -27.67
CA PRO A 282 -8.01 8.76 -27.65
C PRO A 282 -7.03 8.78 -26.47
N ARG A 283 -6.86 7.64 -25.80
CA ARG A 283 -6.03 7.47 -24.59
C ARG A 283 -4.64 6.90 -24.91
#